data_AF-A0A508BNR8-F1
#
_entry.id   AF-A0A508BNR8-F1
#
_cell.length_a   1.000
_cell.length_b   1.000
_cell.length_c   1.000
_cell.angle_alpha   90.00
_cell.angle_beta   90.00
_cell.angle_gamma   90.00
#
_symmetry.space_group_name_H-M   'P 1'
#
loop_
_entity.id
_entity.type
_entity.pdbx_description
1 polymer ?
#
loop_
_entity_poly.entity_id
_entity_poly.type
_entity_poly.pdbx_seq_one_letter_code
_entity_poly.pdbx_strand_id
1 'polypeptide(L)'
;MDAAARWRILRLHVEDEVPLARLARESGVGLRTLERWHARYRTDGYAGLETAPRMDAGTHRLPTDLVHVIEGLALSKPRPAIATIHRKVTGICGIHGWPVPSYSVVWEIVRALDPGMVTLALEGAASYRDKHELALRQAIWHKADPAWPMCGLPDVLYVDHGSDFISHQLAGTAVDLHIRLIHSTVARPQGRGKIERFFGTVNTELLADLPGYIGEGQPWPTPTLSLAELDTAVERFVATYNDRTHSEIGTSPRSAWIAEGWLPRMPESLEALDGLLLTVAKTRVVRRDGIRFQGLRYVSPTLAGYVGQSVVIRYDPRDITEIRVFDHDEFLCKAVNQEHHDQKVSLKEIQAARNARRRALRAGINERIAVVAAHTTETPPPAEEPAAAQTPKRKLKVYKEDLR
;
A
#
# COMPACT_ATOMS: atom_id res chain seq x y z
N MET A 1 -19.25 -10.45 27.11
CA MET A 1 -20.21 -11.57 27.23
C MET A 1 -21.17 -11.50 26.05
N ASP A 2 -21.11 -12.51 25.19
CA ASP A 2 -21.93 -12.67 23.99
C ASP A 2 -23.36 -13.13 24.34
N ALA A 3 -24.24 -13.20 23.34
CA ALA A 3 -25.65 -13.61 23.53
C ALA A 3 -25.76 -15.02 24.12
N ALA A 4 -24.90 -15.95 23.70
CA ALA A 4 -24.88 -17.32 24.16
C ALA A 4 -24.52 -17.44 25.66
N ALA A 5 -23.52 -16.69 26.13
CA ALA A 5 -23.18 -16.68 27.54
C ALA A 5 -24.24 -15.97 28.40
N ARG A 6 -24.87 -14.91 27.89
CA ARG A 6 -26.02 -14.26 28.56
C ARG A 6 -27.20 -15.22 28.69
N TRP A 7 -27.52 -15.95 27.61
CA TRP A 7 -28.58 -16.95 27.58
C TRP A 7 -28.30 -18.11 28.53
N ARG A 8 -27.06 -18.60 28.59
CA ARG A 8 -26.70 -19.70 29.51
C ARG A 8 -27.01 -19.40 30.97
N ILE A 9 -26.89 -18.13 31.37
CA ILE A 9 -27.24 -17.66 32.72
C ILE A 9 -28.75 -17.43 32.82
N LEU A 10 -29.34 -16.73 31.85
CA LEU A 10 -30.74 -16.31 31.90
C LEU A 10 -31.72 -17.47 31.74
N ARG A 11 -31.37 -18.52 30.98
CA ARG A 11 -32.22 -19.71 30.80
C ARG A 11 -32.55 -20.38 32.13
N LEU A 12 -31.66 -20.33 33.12
CA LEU A 12 -31.93 -20.88 34.45
C LEU A 12 -33.10 -20.16 35.15
N HIS A 13 -33.33 -18.88 34.84
CA HIS A 13 -34.50 -18.16 35.33
C HIS A 13 -35.75 -18.42 34.49
N VAL A 14 -35.58 -18.51 33.17
CA VAL A 14 -36.68 -18.58 32.21
C VAL A 14 -37.27 -20.00 32.09
N GLU A 15 -36.42 -21.03 32.13
CA GLU A 15 -36.78 -22.43 31.97
C GLU A 15 -36.90 -23.15 33.32
N ASP A 16 -35.97 -22.88 34.24
CA ASP A 16 -35.88 -23.59 35.53
C ASP A 16 -36.44 -22.78 36.73
N GLU A 17 -37.13 -21.66 36.47
CA GLU A 17 -37.75 -20.75 37.45
C GLU A 17 -36.83 -20.26 38.58
N VAL A 18 -35.50 -20.30 38.40
CA VAL A 18 -34.55 -19.87 39.42
C VAL A 18 -34.63 -18.35 39.61
N PRO A 19 -34.83 -17.82 40.84
CA PRO A 19 -34.94 -16.37 41.05
C PRO A 19 -33.70 -15.58 40.59
N LEU A 20 -33.90 -14.45 39.88
CA LEU A 20 -32.79 -13.60 39.38
C LEU A 20 -31.83 -13.14 40.49
N ALA A 21 -32.34 -12.94 41.72
CA ALA A 21 -31.52 -12.61 42.89
C ALA A 21 -30.53 -13.72 43.26
N ARG A 22 -30.88 -14.98 43.03
CA ARG A 22 -29.99 -16.13 43.23
C ARG A 22 -28.93 -16.17 42.13
N LEU A 23 -29.35 -16.03 40.86
CA LEU A 23 -28.43 -16.00 39.72
C LEU A 23 -27.42 -14.86 39.82
N ALA A 24 -27.80 -13.70 40.37
CA ALA A 24 -26.88 -12.58 40.56
C ALA A 24 -25.71 -12.92 41.51
N ARG A 25 -25.97 -13.71 42.55
CA ARG A 25 -24.94 -14.14 43.51
C ARG A 25 -24.02 -15.22 42.94
N GLU A 26 -24.56 -16.13 42.13
CA GLU A 26 -23.84 -17.29 41.61
C GLU A 26 -23.06 -16.99 40.32
N SER A 27 -23.53 -16.06 39.49
CA SER A 27 -22.91 -15.73 38.18
C SER A 27 -21.94 -14.55 38.20
N GLY A 28 -21.88 -13.79 39.30
CA GLY A 28 -21.12 -12.54 39.38
C GLY A 28 -21.70 -11.39 38.55
N VAL A 29 -22.88 -11.57 37.95
CA VAL A 29 -23.59 -10.54 37.17
C VAL A 29 -24.57 -9.80 38.09
N GLY A 30 -24.45 -8.46 38.17
CA GLY A 30 -25.34 -7.66 39.02
C GLY A 30 -26.83 -7.81 38.67
N LEU A 31 -27.70 -7.78 39.69
CA LEU A 31 -29.14 -8.01 39.56
C LEU A 31 -29.81 -7.13 38.49
N ARG A 32 -29.51 -5.82 38.47
CA ARG A 32 -30.06 -4.88 37.47
C ARG A 32 -29.68 -5.26 36.03
N THR A 33 -28.53 -5.90 35.83
CA THR A 33 -28.09 -6.37 34.52
C THR A 33 -28.90 -7.59 34.09
N LEU A 34 -29.15 -8.53 35.01
CA LEU A 34 -30.00 -9.70 34.74
C LEU A 34 -31.46 -9.30 34.49
N GLU A 35 -32.01 -8.36 35.26
CA GLU A 35 -33.35 -7.79 35.02
C GLU A 35 -33.46 -7.15 33.63
N ARG A 36 -32.45 -6.38 33.22
CA ARG A 36 -32.39 -5.77 31.87
C ARG A 36 -32.27 -6.82 30.76
N TRP A 37 -31.53 -7.90 30.98
CA TRP A 37 -31.46 -9.00 30.01
C TRP A 37 -32.80 -9.73 29.92
N HIS A 38 -33.43 -10.02 31.06
CA HIS A 38 -34.75 -10.63 31.11
C HIS A 38 -35.82 -9.79 30.42
N ALA A 39 -35.82 -8.48 30.64
CA ALA A 39 -36.77 -7.57 30.00
C ALA A 39 -36.60 -7.57 28.47
N ARG A 40 -35.36 -7.47 27.96
CA ARG A 40 -35.10 -7.54 26.51
C ARG A 40 -35.44 -8.91 25.92
N TYR A 41 -35.18 -9.98 26.66
CA TYR A 41 -35.58 -11.32 26.24
C TYR A 41 -37.10 -11.48 26.16
N ARG A 42 -37.85 -10.90 27.09
CA ARG A 42 -39.33 -10.93 27.05
C ARG A 42 -39.91 -10.17 25.87
N THR A 43 -39.26 -9.09 25.43
CA THR A 43 -39.71 -8.30 24.28
C THR A 43 -39.29 -8.91 22.95
N ASP A 44 -38.01 -9.28 22.82
CA ASP A 44 -37.37 -9.59 21.52
C ASP A 44 -36.82 -11.03 21.44
N GLY A 45 -37.14 -11.88 22.42
CA GLY A 45 -36.63 -13.25 22.50
C GLY A 45 -35.11 -13.33 22.63
N TYR A 46 -34.51 -14.41 22.12
CA TYR A 46 -33.05 -14.60 22.15
C TYR A 46 -32.30 -13.47 21.43
N ALA A 47 -32.87 -12.89 20.36
CA ALA A 47 -32.27 -11.78 19.62
C ALA A 47 -32.07 -10.53 20.50
N GLY A 48 -32.95 -10.29 21.49
CA GLY A 48 -32.80 -9.21 22.47
C GLY A 48 -31.57 -9.33 23.39
N LEU A 49 -30.95 -10.52 23.45
CA LEU A 49 -29.72 -10.76 24.20
C LEU A 49 -28.46 -10.48 23.39
N GLU A 50 -28.57 -10.31 22.08
CA GLU A 50 -27.47 -9.90 21.22
C GLU A 50 -27.01 -8.47 21.55
N THR A 51 -25.73 -8.19 21.29
CA THR A 51 -25.23 -6.82 21.27
C THR A 51 -25.66 -6.18 19.95
N ALA A 52 -26.80 -5.50 19.95
CA ALA A 52 -27.15 -4.64 18.82
C ALA A 52 -26.05 -3.57 18.63
N PRO A 53 -25.44 -3.44 17.44
CA PRO A 53 -24.64 -2.26 17.14
C PRO A 53 -25.56 -1.03 17.28
N ARG A 54 -25.03 0.06 17.86
CA ARG A 54 -25.82 1.28 18.03
C ARG A 54 -26.27 1.77 16.65
N MET A 55 -27.52 2.20 16.53
CA MET A 55 -28.10 2.69 15.27
C MET A 55 -27.37 3.89 14.65
N ASP A 56 -26.52 4.59 15.41
CA ASP A 56 -25.71 5.73 14.99
C ASP A 56 -24.26 5.35 14.63
N ALA A 57 -23.91 4.06 14.66
CA ALA A 57 -22.58 3.59 14.29
C ALA A 57 -22.32 3.83 12.79
N GLY A 58 -21.38 4.72 12.49
CA GLY A 58 -20.97 5.06 11.12
C GLY A 58 -21.58 6.33 10.55
N THR A 59 -22.53 6.98 11.25
CA THR A 59 -23.04 8.30 10.86
C THR A 59 -22.37 9.40 11.68
N HIS A 60 -21.40 10.09 11.10
CA HIS A 60 -20.83 11.28 11.71
C HIS A 60 -21.85 12.42 11.64
N ARG A 61 -22.21 13.03 12.78
CA ARG A 61 -23.00 14.30 12.84
C ARG A 61 -22.14 15.52 12.43
N LEU A 62 -21.28 15.35 11.43
CA LEU A 62 -20.43 16.40 10.91
C LEU A 62 -20.99 16.86 9.56
N PRO A 63 -20.92 18.16 9.24
CA PRO A 63 -21.20 18.64 7.90
C PRO A 63 -20.34 17.88 6.87
N THR A 64 -20.92 17.53 5.72
CA THR A 64 -20.22 16.80 4.65
C THR A 64 -18.96 17.54 4.20
N ASP A 65 -19.01 18.87 4.14
CA ASP A 65 -17.86 19.70 3.79
C ASP A 65 -16.69 19.56 4.79
N LEU A 66 -16.99 19.38 6.07
CA LEU A 66 -15.98 19.17 7.10
C LEU A 66 -15.32 17.78 6.94
N VAL A 67 -16.09 16.76 6.55
CA VAL A 67 -15.55 15.43 6.22
C VAL A 67 -14.61 15.54 5.02
N HIS A 68 -15.02 16.20 3.94
CA HIS A 68 -14.18 16.42 2.76
C HIS A 68 -12.89 17.20 3.08
N VAL A 69 -12.93 18.17 4.00
CA VAL A 69 -11.72 18.88 4.44
C VAL A 69 -10.75 17.95 5.16
N ILE A 70 -11.25 17.06 6.03
CA ILE A 70 -10.44 16.07 6.73
C ILE A 70 -9.79 15.09 5.74
N GLU A 71 -10.58 14.57 4.81
CA GLU A 71 -10.14 13.66 3.75
C GLU A 71 -9.10 14.31 2.84
N GLY A 72 -9.36 15.54 2.36
CA GLY A 72 -8.44 16.29 1.51
C GLY A 72 -7.10 16.58 2.20
N LEU A 73 -7.11 16.90 3.50
CA LEU A 73 -5.88 17.06 4.28
C LEU A 73 -5.11 15.74 4.42
N ALA A 74 -5.81 14.61 4.59
CA ALA A 74 -5.20 13.29 4.68
C ALA A 74 -4.59 12.81 3.35
N LEU A 75 -5.13 13.27 2.22
CA LEU A 75 -4.65 12.97 0.87
C LEU A 75 -3.55 13.95 0.37
N SER A 76 -3.20 14.97 1.16
CA SER A 76 -2.19 15.97 0.77
C SER A 76 -0.75 15.46 0.88
N LYS A 77 0.16 15.92 0.00
CA LYS A 77 1.60 15.60 0.03
C LYS A 77 2.43 16.75 0.64
N PRO A 78 3.31 16.48 1.62
CA PRO A 78 3.50 15.21 2.33
C PRO A 78 2.33 14.91 3.29
N ARG A 79 2.03 13.62 3.53
CA ARG A 79 0.92 13.22 4.42
C ARG A 79 1.13 13.82 5.81
N PRO A 80 0.27 14.71 6.30
CA PRO A 80 0.39 15.21 7.65
C PRO A 80 0.04 14.10 8.66
N ALA A 81 0.72 14.06 9.80
CA ALA A 81 0.33 13.20 10.91
C ALA A 81 -1.12 13.53 11.34
N ILE A 82 -1.87 12.54 11.84
CA ILE A 82 -3.28 12.71 12.24
C ILE A 82 -3.43 13.85 13.26
N ALA A 83 -2.49 13.98 14.21
CA ALA A 83 -2.46 15.11 15.14
C ALA A 83 -2.32 16.48 14.44
N THR A 84 -1.61 16.55 13.32
CA THR A 84 -1.48 17.77 12.52
C THR A 84 -2.75 18.04 11.72
N ILE A 85 -3.42 17.01 11.19
CA ILE A 85 -4.73 17.12 10.55
C ILE A 85 -5.75 17.67 11.56
N HIS A 86 -5.82 17.08 12.76
CA HIS A 86 -6.74 17.51 13.83
C HIS A 86 -6.54 18.99 14.22
N ARG A 87 -5.29 19.44 14.40
CA ARG A 87 -4.99 20.86 14.69
C ARG A 87 -5.45 21.80 13.57
N LYS A 88 -5.19 21.44 12.31
CA LYS A 88 -5.60 22.26 11.14
C LYS A 88 -7.12 22.33 11.02
N VAL A 89 -7.80 21.19 11.18
CA VAL A 89 -9.26 21.09 11.14
C VAL A 89 -9.89 21.93 12.24
N THR A 90 -9.35 21.90 13.46
CA THR A 90 -9.82 22.74 14.57
C THR A 90 -9.77 24.23 14.21
N GLY A 91 -8.68 24.69 13.59
CA GLY A 91 -8.54 26.07 13.12
C GLY A 91 -9.56 26.43 12.04
N ILE A 92 -9.82 25.52 11.10
CA ILE A 92 -10.81 25.72 10.01
C ILE A 92 -12.24 25.76 10.57
N CYS A 93 -12.58 24.88 11.52
CA CYS A 93 -13.89 24.88 12.17
C CYS A 93 -14.18 26.23 12.86
N GLY A 94 -13.18 26.84 13.51
CA GLY A 94 -13.33 28.15 14.15
C GLY A 94 -13.66 29.30 13.19
N ILE A 95 -13.22 29.21 11.94
CA ILE A 95 -13.47 30.23 10.90
C ILE A 95 -14.87 30.05 10.28
N HIS A 96 -15.29 28.80 10.09
CA HIS A 96 -16.54 28.45 9.42
C HIS A 96 -17.73 28.22 10.37
N GLY A 97 -17.51 28.29 11.69
CA GLY A 97 -18.54 28.04 12.71
C GLY A 97 -18.99 26.57 12.77
N TRP A 98 -18.16 25.64 12.30
CA TRP A 98 -18.48 24.21 12.30
C TRP A 98 -18.17 23.56 13.66
N PRO A 99 -18.87 22.46 14.01
CA PRO A 99 -18.52 21.69 15.20
C PRO A 99 -17.10 21.15 15.08
N VAL A 100 -16.29 21.29 16.13
CA VAL A 100 -14.92 20.78 16.16
C VAL A 100 -14.96 19.27 16.37
N PRO A 101 -14.43 18.45 15.43
CA PRO A 101 -14.40 17.02 15.58
C PRO A 101 -13.34 16.59 16.62
N SER A 102 -13.61 15.51 17.35
CA SER A 102 -12.62 14.93 18.24
C SER A 102 -11.49 14.25 17.46
N TYR A 103 -10.34 14.04 18.10
CA TYR A 103 -9.22 13.31 17.50
C TYR A 103 -9.64 11.92 16.99
N SER A 104 -10.43 11.19 17.77
CA SER A 104 -10.92 9.85 17.40
C SER A 104 -11.78 9.87 16.15
N VAL A 105 -12.64 10.88 15.98
CA VAL A 105 -13.47 11.03 14.78
C VAL A 105 -12.61 11.35 13.55
N VAL A 106 -11.62 12.22 13.70
CA VAL A 106 -10.64 12.48 12.61
C VAL A 106 -9.87 11.20 12.27
N TRP A 107 -9.46 10.42 13.27
CA TRP A 107 -8.78 9.15 13.06
C TRP A 107 -9.66 8.12 12.33
N GLU A 108 -10.94 8.00 12.71
CA GLU A 108 -11.91 7.11 12.06
C GLU A 108 -12.15 7.49 10.60
N ILE A 109 -12.38 8.77 10.30
CA ILE A 109 -12.56 9.28 8.93
C ILE A 109 -11.32 8.97 8.08
N VAL A 110 -10.12 9.29 8.60
CA VAL A 110 -8.87 9.05 7.88
C VAL A 110 -8.58 7.55 7.68
N ARG A 111 -9.04 6.68 8.59
CA ARG A 111 -8.91 5.23 8.46
C ARG A 111 -9.94 4.63 7.51
N ALA A 112 -11.11 5.26 7.37
CA ALA A 112 -12.18 4.82 6.49
C ALA A 112 -11.96 5.21 5.02
N LEU A 113 -10.99 6.09 4.73
CA LEU A 113 -10.59 6.42 3.36
C LEU A 113 -10.24 5.17 2.55
N ASP A 114 -10.73 5.14 1.30
CA ASP A 114 -10.38 4.09 0.36
C ASP A 114 -8.85 3.96 0.23
N PRO A 115 -8.25 2.80 0.53
CA PRO A 115 -6.80 2.66 0.49
C PRO A 115 -6.22 2.84 -0.93
N GLY A 116 -6.99 2.55 -1.98
CA GLY A 116 -6.63 2.84 -3.37
C GLY A 116 -6.47 4.34 -3.61
N MET A 117 -7.42 5.14 -3.13
CA MET A 117 -7.40 6.61 -3.17
C MET A 117 -6.23 7.19 -2.36
N VAL A 118 -5.94 6.66 -1.17
CA VAL A 118 -4.81 7.10 -0.34
C VAL A 118 -3.49 6.83 -1.04
N THR A 119 -3.33 5.63 -1.61
CA THR A 119 -2.11 5.25 -2.33
C THR A 119 -1.95 6.08 -3.61
N LEU A 120 -3.03 6.28 -4.36
CA LEU A 120 -3.10 7.15 -5.52
C LEU A 120 -2.70 8.59 -5.17
N ALA A 121 -3.23 9.15 -4.08
CA ALA A 121 -3.01 10.53 -3.68
C ALA A 121 -1.62 10.77 -3.10
N LEU A 122 -1.08 9.86 -2.28
CA LEU A 122 0.17 10.03 -1.54
C LEU A 122 1.40 9.49 -2.27
N GLU A 123 1.22 8.41 -3.02
CA GLU A 123 2.32 7.71 -3.70
C GLU A 123 2.21 7.83 -5.22
N GLY A 124 1.04 8.26 -5.72
CA GLY A 124 0.76 8.42 -7.15
C GLY A 124 0.21 7.12 -7.76
N ALA A 125 -0.49 7.24 -8.90
CA ALA A 125 -1.02 6.09 -9.64
C ALA A 125 0.06 5.05 -9.95
N ALA A 126 1.33 5.46 -10.02
CA ALA A 126 2.50 4.61 -10.18
C ALA A 126 2.67 3.59 -9.03
N SER A 127 2.78 4.04 -7.78
CA SER A 127 3.15 3.18 -6.63
C SER A 127 2.09 2.12 -6.28
N TYR A 128 0.81 2.41 -6.56
CA TYR A 128 -0.30 1.46 -6.36
C TYR A 128 -0.31 0.32 -7.41
N ARG A 129 0.23 0.57 -8.60
CA ARG A 129 0.35 -0.41 -9.71
C ARG A 129 1.47 -1.44 -9.51
N ASP A 130 2.49 -1.11 -8.70
CA ASP A 130 3.85 -1.62 -8.90
C ASP A 130 4.21 -2.99 -8.27
N LYS A 131 3.49 -3.48 -7.26
CA LYS A 131 3.95 -4.67 -6.49
C LYS A 131 3.30 -5.99 -6.91
N HIS A 132 2.00 -5.97 -7.23
CA HIS A 132 1.22 -7.20 -7.43
C HIS A 132 1.23 -7.67 -8.87
N GLU A 133 1.08 -6.76 -9.83
CA GLU A 133 1.21 -7.06 -11.26
C GLU A 133 2.61 -7.57 -11.59
N LEU A 134 3.63 -7.01 -10.94
CA LEU A 134 5.01 -7.48 -11.08
C LEU A 134 5.20 -8.88 -10.47
N ALA A 135 4.61 -9.16 -9.31
CA ALA A 135 4.63 -10.50 -8.72
C ALA A 135 3.89 -11.53 -9.60
N LEU A 136 2.74 -11.15 -10.16
CA LEU A 136 1.96 -11.99 -11.07
C LEU A 136 2.73 -12.24 -12.38
N ARG A 137 3.32 -11.21 -12.97
CA ARG A 137 4.22 -11.31 -14.14
C ARG A 137 5.35 -12.28 -13.89
N GLN A 138 6.03 -12.14 -12.76
CA GLN A 138 7.12 -13.03 -12.36
C GLN A 138 6.65 -14.47 -12.13
N ALA A 139 5.48 -14.66 -11.53
CA ALA A 139 4.89 -15.97 -11.31
C ALA A 139 4.58 -16.68 -12.65
N ILE A 140 4.00 -15.95 -13.60
CA ILE A 140 3.61 -16.46 -14.92
C ILE A 140 4.83 -16.80 -15.78
N TRP A 141 5.87 -15.95 -15.79
CA TRP A 141 7.00 -16.15 -16.70
C TRP A 141 7.99 -17.22 -16.21
N HIS A 142 8.81 -17.75 -17.11
CA HIS A 142 9.90 -18.67 -16.77
C HIS A 142 10.87 -18.03 -15.78
N LYS A 143 11.35 -18.82 -14.83
CA LYS A 143 12.36 -18.39 -13.86
C LYS A 143 13.74 -18.46 -14.50
N ALA A 144 14.73 -17.84 -13.83
CA ALA A 144 16.10 -17.81 -14.33
C ALA A 144 16.73 -19.21 -14.40
N ASP A 145 16.39 -20.08 -13.43
CA ASP A 145 16.75 -21.49 -13.44
C ASP A 145 15.80 -22.29 -14.36
N PRO A 146 16.29 -22.89 -15.46
CA PRO A 146 15.49 -23.74 -16.34
C PRO A 146 14.93 -24.99 -15.66
N ALA A 147 15.52 -25.42 -14.54
CA ALA A 147 15.03 -26.57 -13.76
C ALA A 147 13.78 -26.24 -12.93
N TRP A 148 13.31 -24.99 -12.95
CA TRP A 148 12.10 -24.56 -12.27
C TRP A 148 10.87 -24.66 -13.19
N PRO A 149 10.01 -25.69 -13.06
CA PRO A 149 8.92 -25.92 -14.01
C PRO A 149 7.70 -25.01 -13.78
N MET A 150 7.57 -24.39 -12.60
CA MET A 150 6.38 -23.61 -12.26
C MET A 150 6.35 -22.25 -12.97
N CYS A 151 5.46 -22.15 -13.95
CA CYS A 151 5.16 -20.97 -14.75
C CYS A 151 3.76 -21.14 -15.36
N GLY A 152 3.21 -20.09 -15.98
CA GLY A 152 1.91 -20.16 -16.64
C GLY A 152 0.84 -19.23 -16.11
N LEU A 153 -0.15 -19.00 -16.95
CA LEU A 153 -1.36 -18.27 -16.63
C LEU A 153 -2.33 -19.19 -15.88
N PRO A 154 -2.77 -18.82 -14.67
CA PRO A 154 -3.78 -19.59 -13.97
C PRO A 154 -5.16 -19.42 -14.62
N ASP A 155 -6.00 -20.45 -14.58
CA ASP A 155 -7.41 -20.32 -14.96
C ASP A 155 -8.20 -19.49 -13.93
N VAL A 156 -7.81 -19.60 -12.65
CA VAL A 156 -8.44 -18.91 -11.52
C VAL A 156 -7.37 -18.28 -10.64
N LEU A 157 -7.48 -16.97 -10.42
CA LEU A 157 -6.68 -16.25 -9.44
C LEU A 157 -7.55 -15.97 -8.21
N TYR A 158 -7.29 -16.71 -7.13
CA TYR A 158 -7.99 -16.56 -5.85
C TYR A 158 -7.24 -15.58 -4.94
N VAL A 159 -7.87 -14.46 -4.61
CA VAL A 159 -7.26 -13.35 -3.88
C VAL A 159 -8.10 -12.95 -2.67
N ASP A 160 -7.48 -12.26 -1.72
CA ASP A 160 -8.23 -11.64 -0.64
C ASP A 160 -8.81 -10.27 -1.06
N HIS A 161 -9.55 -9.65 -0.14
CA HIS A 161 -10.11 -8.31 -0.32
C HIS A 161 -9.09 -7.22 0.09
N GLY A 162 -7.79 -7.52 0.07
CA GLY A 162 -6.77 -6.52 0.23
C GLY A 162 -6.95 -5.43 -0.82
N SER A 163 -6.69 -4.18 -0.44
CA SER A 163 -6.87 -3.03 -1.32
C SER A 163 -6.15 -3.17 -2.66
N ASP A 164 -5.07 -3.93 -2.68
CA ASP A 164 -4.25 -4.12 -3.87
C ASP A 164 -4.85 -5.15 -4.85
N PHE A 165 -5.78 -5.99 -4.37
CA PHE A 165 -6.45 -7.04 -5.13
C PHE A 165 -7.88 -6.68 -5.60
N ILE A 166 -8.41 -5.54 -5.14
CA ILE A 166 -9.73 -4.99 -5.56
C ILE A 166 -9.56 -3.98 -6.71
N SER A 167 -8.33 -3.69 -7.14
CA SER A 167 -8.08 -2.67 -8.16
C SER A 167 -8.76 -2.99 -9.50
N HIS A 168 -9.34 -1.97 -10.15
CA HIS A 168 -9.93 -2.09 -11.49
C HIS A 168 -8.92 -2.59 -12.53
N GLN A 169 -7.63 -2.32 -12.32
CA GLN A 169 -6.56 -2.74 -13.22
C GLN A 169 -6.30 -4.24 -13.13
N LEU A 170 -6.20 -4.82 -11.93
CA LEU A 170 -6.06 -6.28 -11.79
C LEU A 170 -7.25 -7.02 -12.42
N ALA A 171 -8.47 -6.48 -12.26
CA ALA A 171 -9.65 -7.03 -12.91
C ALA A 171 -9.55 -6.95 -14.45
N GLY A 172 -9.11 -5.81 -15.01
CA GLY A 172 -8.90 -5.64 -16.45
C GLY A 172 -7.83 -6.59 -16.99
N THR A 173 -6.65 -6.61 -16.37
CA THR A 173 -5.56 -7.51 -16.76
C THR A 173 -5.96 -8.98 -16.63
N ALA A 174 -6.72 -9.35 -15.59
CA ALA A 174 -7.23 -10.70 -15.46
C ALA A 174 -8.16 -11.06 -16.64
N VAL A 175 -9.04 -10.15 -17.07
CA VAL A 175 -9.87 -10.36 -18.27
C VAL A 175 -9.04 -10.52 -19.53
N ASP A 176 -8.07 -9.64 -19.78
CA ASP A 176 -7.20 -9.69 -20.96
C ASP A 176 -6.38 -10.98 -21.00
N LEU A 177 -5.89 -11.42 -19.84
CA LEU A 177 -5.17 -12.68 -19.68
C LEU A 177 -6.10 -13.89 -19.56
N HIS A 178 -7.41 -13.74 -19.67
CA HIS A 178 -8.40 -14.81 -19.53
C HIS A 178 -8.27 -15.59 -18.22
N ILE A 179 -7.99 -14.87 -17.13
CA ILE A 179 -7.89 -15.36 -15.76
C ILE A 179 -9.19 -15.00 -15.03
N ARG A 180 -9.84 -16.00 -14.43
CA ARG A 180 -11.00 -15.74 -13.56
C ARG A 180 -10.54 -15.25 -12.19
N LEU A 181 -10.77 -13.97 -11.90
CA LEU A 181 -10.50 -13.40 -10.58
C LEU A 181 -11.62 -13.78 -9.59
N ILE A 182 -11.27 -14.39 -8.45
CA ILE A 182 -12.22 -14.74 -7.38
C ILE A 182 -11.71 -14.16 -6.06
N HIS A 183 -12.53 -13.33 -5.43
CA HIS A 183 -12.25 -12.81 -4.09
C HIS A 183 -12.79 -13.73 -3.00
N SER A 184 -11.98 -13.97 -1.97
CA SER A 184 -12.41 -14.72 -0.77
C SER A 184 -13.62 -14.07 -0.10
N THR A 185 -14.62 -14.86 0.30
CA THR A 185 -15.81 -14.34 0.98
C THR A 185 -15.48 -13.53 2.24
N VAL A 186 -16.08 -12.34 2.37
CA VAL A 186 -15.90 -11.46 3.52
C VAL A 186 -16.29 -12.20 4.81
N ALA A 187 -15.47 -12.06 5.85
CA ALA A 187 -15.65 -12.67 7.17
C ALA A 187 -15.67 -14.22 7.22
N ARG A 188 -15.22 -14.92 6.17
CA ARG A 188 -15.02 -16.39 6.20
C ARG A 188 -13.57 -16.75 5.83
N PRO A 189 -12.72 -17.07 6.82
CA PRO A 189 -11.29 -17.34 6.58
C PRO A 189 -11.01 -18.71 5.95
N GLN A 190 -12.01 -19.60 5.81
CA GLN A 190 -11.84 -21.02 5.44
C GLN A 190 -11.25 -21.32 4.05
N GLY A 191 -10.73 -20.34 3.30
CA GLY A 191 -9.98 -20.56 2.04
C GLY A 191 -8.51 -20.14 2.09
N ARG A 192 -8.03 -19.57 3.21
CA ARG A 192 -6.70 -18.91 3.28
C ARG A 192 -5.61 -19.76 3.95
N GLY A 193 -6.00 -20.86 4.59
CA GLY A 193 -5.10 -21.67 5.42
C GLY A 193 -3.89 -22.27 4.71
N LYS A 194 -3.93 -22.46 3.38
CA LYS A 194 -2.78 -22.98 2.62
C LYS A 194 -1.62 -21.98 2.56
N ILE A 195 -1.91 -20.74 2.19
CA ILE A 195 -0.91 -19.66 2.13
C ILE A 195 -0.47 -19.26 3.53
N GLU A 196 -1.40 -19.18 4.48
CA GLU A 196 -1.06 -18.90 5.89
C GLU A 196 -0.12 -19.96 6.47
N ARG A 197 -0.36 -21.25 6.19
CA ARG A 197 0.53 -22.34 6.58
C ARG A 197 1.91 -22.20 5.94
N PHE A 198 1.96 -21.91 4.63
CA PHE A 198 3.23 -21.71 3.93
C PHE A 198 4.02 -20.53 4.53
N PHE A 199 3.37 -19.40 4.83
CA PHE A 199 4.02 -18.28 5.51
C PHE A 199 4.51 -18.65 6.91
N GLY A 200 3.75 -19.46 7.64
CA GLY A 200 4.21 -20.06 8.89
C GLY A 200 5.51 -20.83 8.69
N THR A 201 5.56 -21.73 7.71
CA THR A 201 6.76 -22.51 7.36
C THR A 201 7.94 -21.63 6.94
N VAL A 202 7.72 -20.59 6.14
CA VAL A 202 8.77 -19.62 5.77
C VAL A 202 9.31 -18.91 7.02
N ASN A 203 8.44 -18.46 7.92
CA ASN A 203 8.86 -17.79 9.14
C ASN A 203 9.70 -18.70 10.04
N THR A 204 9.28 -19.97 10.20
CA THR A 204 9.91 -20.90 11.14
C THR A 204 11.14 -21.62 10.59
N GLU A 205 11.18 -21.92 9.28
CA GLU A 205 12.23 -22.74 8.67
C GLU A 205 13.21 -21.97 7.77
N LEU A 206 12.88 -20.73 7.40
CA LEU A 206 13.79 -19.87 6.63
C LEU A 206 14.18 -18.64 7.44
N LEU A 207 13.21 -17.79 7.78
CA LEU A 207 13.52 -16.47 8.32
C LEU A 207 14.16 -16.54 9.70
N ALA A 208 13.76 -17.51 10.53
CA ALA A 208 14.32 -17.74 11.86
C ALA A 208 15.84 -18.02 11.85
N ASP A 209 16.36 -18.61 10.77
CA ASP A 209 17.77 -18.98 10.63
C ASP A 209 18.62 -17.89 9.95
N LEU A 210 17.99 -16.84 9.41
CA LEU A 210 18.69 -15.76 8.72
C LEU A 210 19.29 -14.73 9.70
N PRO A 211 20.46 -14.16 9.38
CA PRO A 211 21.10 -13.18 10.24
C PRO A 211 20.24 -11.91 10.36
N GLY A 212 20.11 -11.40 11.59
CA GLY A 212 19.28 -10.23 11.87
C GLY A 212 17.78 -10.52 12.02
N TYR A 213 17.38 -11.80 12.16
CA TYR A 213 16.00 -12.17 12.50
C TYR A 213 15.54 -11.54 13.82
N ILE A 214 14.32 -10.99 13.84
CA ILE A 214 13.71 -10.39 15.03
C ILE A 214 12.95 -11.49 15.77
N GLY A 215 13.61 -12.08 16.77
CA GLY A 215 13.00 -13.05 17.69
C GLY A 215 12.54 -12.41 19.00
N GLU A 216 11.84 -13.19 19.83
CA GLU A 216 11.51 -12.79 21.20
C GLU A 216 12.80 -12.45 21.98
N GLY A 217 12.88 -11.22 22.50
CA GLY A 217 14.01 -10.75 23.32
C GLY A 217 15.10 -9.94 22.59
N GLN A 218 15.03 -9.78 21.26
CA GLN A 218 15.98 -8.98 20.47
C GLN A 218 15.24 -8.03 19.52
N PRO A 219 14.65 -6.92 20.03
CA PRO A 219 13.76 -6.07 19.25
C PRO A 219 14.47 -5.18 18.21
N TRP A 220 15.79 -5.02 18.29
CA TRP A 220 16.56 -4.09 17.44
C TRP A 220 17.85 -4.73 16.89
N PRO A 221 17.76 -5.75 16.01
CA PRO A 221 18.94 -6.33 15.41
C PRO A 221 19.60 -5.36 14.42
N THR A 222 20.93 -5.42 14.33
CA THR A 222 21.67 -4.71 13.28
C THR A 222 21.40 -5.38 11.94
N PRO A 223 20.99 -4.63 10.89
CA PRO A 223 20.78 -5.18 9.56
C PRO A 223 22.09 -5.76 9.02
N THR A 224 22.12 -7.06 8.79
CA THR A 224 23.30 -7.81 8.34
C THR A 224 23.11 -8.46 6.99
N LEU A 225 21.85 -8.63 6.56
CA LEU A 225 21.48 -9.26 5.30
C LEU A 225 21.13 -8.22 4.24
N SER A 226 21.73 -8.32 3.06
CA SER A 226 21.33 -7.56 1.88
C SER A 226 20.09 -8.15 1.21
N LEU A 227 19.41 -7.35 0.37
CA LEU A 227 18.24 -7.84 -0.37
C LEU A 227 18.59 -8.98 -1.35
N ALA A 228 19.76 -8.92 -1.99
CA ALA A 228 20.21 -9.97 -2.90
C ALA A 228 20.48 -11.30 -2.18
N GLU A 229 21.03 -11.24 -0.96
CA GLU A 229 21.22 -12.42 -0.12
C GLU A 229 19.87 -12.99 0.34
N LEU A 230 18.92 -12.12 0.71
CA LEU A 230 17.56 -12.55 1.04
C LEU A 230 16.87 -13.22 -0.15
N ASP A 231 16.94 -12.62 -1.35
CA ASP A 231 16.38 -13.18 -2.57
C ASP A 231 16.96 -14.58 -2.84
N THR A 232 18.28 -14.73 -2.73
CA THR A 232 18.98 -16.02 -2.89
C THR A 232 18.52 -17.05 -1.86
N ALA A 233 18.34 -16.64 -0.59
CA ALA A 233 17.89 -17.53 0.47
C ALA A 233 16.46 -18.00 0.26
N VAL A 234 15.55 -17.08 -0.14
CA VAL A 234 14.15 -17.39 -0.45
C VAL A 234 14.05 -18.31 -1.67
N GLU A 235 14.80 -18.04 -2.74
CA GLU A 235 14.80 -18.86 -3.96
C GLU A 235 15.22 -20.31 -3.65
N ARG A 236 16.32 -20.47 -2.91
CA ARG A 236 16.79 -21.79 -2.47
C ARG A 236 15.77 -22.51 -1.59
N PHE A 237 15.15 -21.78 -0.66
CA PHE A 237 14.15 -22.35 0.24
C PHE A 237 12.94 -22.86 -0.55
N VAL A 238 12.39 -22.05 -1.46
CA VAL A 238 11.23 -22.43 -2.27
C VAL A 238 11.55 -23.61 -3.19
N ALA A 239 12.73 -23.62 -3.81
CA ALA A 239 13.17 -24.76 -4.62
C ALA A 239 13.20 -26.06 -3.81
N THR A 240 13.77 -26.00 -2.60
CA THR A 240 13.87 -27.13 -1.67
C THR A 240 12.51 -27.55 -1.14
N TYR A 241 11.67 -26.60 -0.71
CA TYR A 241 10.33 -26.85 -0.20
C TYR A 241 9.48 -27.62 -1.22
N ASN A 242 9.54 -27.21 -2.48
CA ASN A 242 8.77 -27.86 -3.56
C ASN A 242 9.32 -29.23 -3.99
N ASP A 243 10.54 -29.60 -3.57
CA ASP A 243 11.10 -30.96 -3.78
C ASP A 243 10.73 -31.93 -2.66
N ARG A 244 10.32 -31.44 -1.49
CA ARG A 244 9.95 -32.29 -0.36
C ARG A 244 8.62 -32.99 -0.64
N THR A 245 8.50 -34.24 -0.19
CA THR A 245 7.22 -34.95 -0.19
C THR A 245 6.23 -34.21 0.70
N HIS A 246 5.11 -33.80 0.12
CA HIS A 246 4.05 -33.13 0.85
C HIS A 246 3.02 -34.15 1.34
N SER A 247 2.75 -34.13 2.64
CA SER A 247 1.98 -35.18 3.35
C SER A 247 0.57 -35.39 2.81
N GLU A 248 -0.11 -34.34 2.34
CA GLU A 248 -1.48 -34.41 1.83
C GLU A 248 -1.56 -34.99 0.39
N ILE A 249 -0.55 -34.75 -0.45
CA ILE A 249 -0.56 -35.15 -1.86
C ILE A 249 0.28 -36.41 -2.12
N GLY A 250 1.07 -36.87 -1.13
CA GLY A 250 1.86 -38.10 -1.22
C GLY A 250 3.07 -38.04 -2.16
N THR A 251 3.30 -36.90 -2.83
CA THR A 251 4.44 -36.64 -3.72
C THR A 251 4.98 -35.23 -3.47
N SER A 252 6.04 -34.81 -4.16
CA SER A 252 6.53 -33.44 -4.08
C SER A 252 5.66 -32.49 -4.93
N PRO A 253 5.45 -31.23 -4.51
CA PRO A 253 4.76 -30.23 -5.33
C PRO A 253 5.34 -30.10 -6.75
N ARG A 254 6.67 -30.17 -6.89
CA ARG A 254 7.34 -30.15 -8.19
C ARG A 254 6.96 -31.35 -9.06
N SER A 255 6.97 -32.56 -8.51
CA SER A 255 6.58 -33.77 -9.24
C SER A 255 5.11 -33.73 -9.62
N ALA A 256 4.23 -33.30 -8.70
CA ALA A 256 2.81 -33.12 -8.98
C ALA A 256 2.54 -32.09 -10.09
N TRP A 257 3.34 -31.02 -10.14
CA TRP A 257 3.23 -29.98 -11.16
C TRP A 257 3.63 -30.47 -12.56
N ILE A 258 4.71 -31.26 -12.65
CA ILE A 258 5.20 -31.82 -13.92
C ILE A 258 4.33 -33.00 -14.38
N ALA A 259 3.67 -33.68 -13.43
CA ALA A 259 2.91 -34.89 -13.69
C ALA A 259 1.86 -34.71 -14.80
N GLU A 260 1.49 -35.84 -15.40
CA GLU A 260 0.43 -35.93 -16.42
C GLU A 260 0.71 -35.15 -17.73
N GLY A 261 1.92 -34.62 -17.92
CA GLY A 261 2.27 -33.86 -19.12
C GLY A 261 1.48 -32.56 -19.25
N TRP A 262 1.03 -32.02 -18.11
CA TRP A 262 0.30 -30.77 -18.08
C TRP A 262 1.19 -29.62 -18.59
N LEU A 263 0.71 -28.93 -19.62
CA LEU A 263 1.39 -27.78 -20.20
C LEU A 263 0.65 -26.51 -19.78
N PRO A 264 1.28 -25.63 -18.99
CA PRO A 264 0.66 -24.38 -18.60
C PRO A 264 0.35 -23.52 -19.82
N ARG A 265 -0.79 -22.83 -19.79
CA ARG A 265 -1.08 -21.78 -20.77
C ARG A 265 -0.08 -20.65 -20.58
N MET A 266 0.69 -20.35 -21.61
CA MET A 266 1.65 -19.25 -21.60
C MET A 266 1.09 -18.06 -22.37
N PRO A 267 1.45 -16.82 -21.98
CA PRO A 267 1.23 -15.66 -22.84
C PRO A 267 2.04 -15.83 -24.14
N GLU A 268 1.53 -15.28 -25.24
CA GLU A 268 2.12 -15.43 -26.59
C GLU A 268 3.58 -14.94 -26.65
N SER A 269 3.90 -13.94 -25.84
CA SER A 269 5.24 -13.40 -25.71
C SER A 269 5.42 -12.68 -24.38
N LEU A 270 6.68 -12.46 -23.99
CA LEU A 270 6.98 -11.57 -22.87
C LEU A 270 6.48 -10.16 -23.20
N GLU A 271 6.46 -9.79 -24.48
CA GLU A 271 5.97 -8.52 -24.96
C GLU A 271 4.50 -8.31 -24.59
N ALA A 272 3.66 -9.29 -24.91
CA ALA A 272 2.23 -9.28 -24.60
C ALA A 272 1.97 -9.29 -23.09
N LEU A 273 2.69 -10.13 -22.34
CA LEU A 273 2.56 -10.22 -20.89
C LEU A 273 2.87 -8.88 -20.21
N ASP A 274 3.98 -8.27 -20.60
CA ASP A 274 4.42 -6.99 -20.07
C ASP A 274 3.57 -5.83 -20.59
N GLY A 275 2.97 -5.92 -21.78
CA GLY A 275 1.97 -4.95 -22.23
C GLY A 275 0.77 -4.87 -21.27
N LEU A 276 0.42 -6.01 -20.69
CA LEU A 276 -0.69 -6.17 -19.75
C LEU A 276 -0.32 -5.98 -18.28
N LEU A 277 0.97 -6.19 -17.91
CA LEU A 277 1.44 -6.24 -16.52
C LEU A 277 2.61 -5.30 -16.18
N LEU A 278 3.27 -4.64 -17.14
CA LEU A 278 4.36 -3.71 -16.83
C LEU A 278 3.90 -2.30 -16.50
N THR A 279 4.64 -1.77 -15.55
CA THR A 279 4.20 -0.97 -14.43
C THR A 279 4.68 0.47 -14.61
N VAL A 280 3.82 1.43 -14.27
CA VAL A 280 4.03 2.88 -14.44
C VAL A 280 4.18 3.39 -15.88
N ALA A 281 3.05 3.63 -16.53
CA ALA A 281 2.99 4.52 -17.68
C ALA A 281 3.50 5.94 -17.32
N LYS A 282 4.51 6.42 -18.02
CA LYS A 282 4.95 7.84 -18.00
C LYS A 282 5.08 8.38 -19.41
N THR A 283 4.47 9.53 -19.66
CA THR A 283 4.70 10.25 -20.92
C THR A 283 6.10 10.86 -20.93
N ARG A 284 6.86 10.63 -22.00
CA ARG A 284 8.18 11.21 -22.25
C ARG A 284 8.30 11.65 -23.70
N VAL A 285 9.09 12.69 -23.93
CA VAL A 285 9.39 13.16 -25.28
C VAL A 285 10.65 12.46 -25.78
N VAL A 286 10.59 11.90 -26.98
CA VAL A 286 11.76 11.32 -27.65
C VAL A 286 12.68 12.46 -28.09
N ARG A 287 13.95 12.41 -27.69
CA ARG A 287 14.98 13.37 -28.10
C ARG A 287 15.88 12.73 -29.15
N ARG A 288 16.72 13.55 -29.78
CA ARG A 288 17.74 13.08 -30.74
C ARG A 288 18.70 12.05 -30.12
N ASP A 289 18.97 12.16 -28.82
CA ASP A 289 19.81 11.23 -28.06
C ASP A 289 19.01 10.12 -27.35
N GLY A 290 17.75 9.91 -27.73
CA GLY A 290 16.86 8.91 -27.14
C GLY A 290 15.90 9.47 -26.08
N ILE A 291 15.47 8.63 -25.15
CA ILE A 291 14.52 9.00 -24.08
C ILE A 291 15.29 9.19 -22.76
N ARG A 292 14.96 10.23 -22.00
CA ARG A 292 15.53 10.45 -20.66
C ARG A 292 14.50 10.15 -19.58
N PHE A 293 14.86 9.28 -18.65
CA PHE A 293 14.02 8.92 -17.51
C PHE A 293 14.87 8.61 -16.28
N GLN A 294 14.47 9.14 -15.11
CA GLN A 294 15.17 8.99 -13.82
C GLN A 294 16.66 9.37 -13.79
N GLY A 295 17.13 10.13 -14.78
CA GLY A 295 18.55 10.50 -14.94
C GLY A 295 19.33 9.55 -15.84
N LEU A 296 18.70 8.48 -16.30
CA LEU A 296 19.22 7.56 -17.31
C LEU A 296 18.78 7.98 -18.73
N ARG A 297 19.59 7.58 -19.70
CA ARG A 297 19.34 7.73 -21.14
C ARG A 297 19.07 6.37 -21.76
N TYR A 298 17.98 6.25 -22.50
CA TYR A 298 17.54 5.03 -23.16
C TYR A 298 17.54 5.23 -24.66
N VAL A 299 18.10 4.27 -25.38
CA VAL A 299 18.24 4.34 -26.83
C VAL A 299 17.69 3.09 -27.49
N SER A 300 17.17 3.29 -28.69
CA SER A 300 16.78 2.24 -29.63
C SER A 300 16.79 2.85 -31.04
N PRO A 301 17.28 2.14 -32.07
CA PRO A 301 17.28 2.65 -33.44
C PRO A 301 15.88 3.11 -33.90
N THR A 302 14.82 2.42 -33.46
CA THR A 302 13.42 2.72 -33.80
C THR A 302 12.99 4.12 -33.35
N LEU A 303 13.63 4.70 -32.32
CA LEU A 303 13.28 6.02 -31.79
C LEU A 303 13.61 7.18 -32.75
N ALA A 304 14.48 6.97 -33.74
CA ALA A 304 14.88 8.03 -34.68
C ALA A 304 13.67 8.63 -35.43
N GLY A 305 12.67 7.81 -35.77
CA GLY A 305 11.45 8.25 -36.45
C GLY A 305 10.47 9.04 -35.57
N TYR A 306 10.67 9.02 -34.25
CA TYR A 306 9.73 9.55 -33.26
C TYR A 306 10.29 10.80 -32.55
N VAL A 307 11.44 11.34 -32.99
CA VAL A 307 12.08 12.50 -32.36
C VAL A 307 11.12 13.69 -32.32
N GLY A 308 10.93 14.25 -31.12
CA GLY A 308 10.01 15.36 -30.85
C GLY A 308 8.60 14.92 -30.45
N GLN A 309 8.24 13.64 -30.63
CA GLN A 309 6.93 13.11 -30.27
C GLN A 309 6.87 12.70 -28.79
N SER A 310 5.66 12.75 -28.24
CA SER A 310 5.37 12.27 -26.89
C SER A 310 4.97 10.80 -26.94
N VAL A 311 5.72 9.96 -26.25
CA VAL A 311 5.49 8.51 -26.16
C VAL A 311 5.22 8.12 -24.70
N VAL A 312 4.53 7.01 -24.49
CA VAL A 312 4.34 6.42 -23.17
C VAL A 312 5.43 5.40 -22.92
N ILE A 313 6.14 5.52 -21.81
CA ILE A 313 7.12 4.52 -21.37
C ILE A 313 6.51 3.66 -20.26
N ARG A 314 6.75 2.36 -20.30
CA ARG A 314 6.47 1.38 -19.24
C ARG A 314 7.80 0.73 -18.83
N TYR A 315 8.01 0.45 -17.55
CA TYR A 315 9.29 -0.05 -17.04
C TYR A 315 9.11 -0.93 -15.80
N ASP A 316 10.09 -1.78 -15.50
CA ASP A 316 10.11 -2.57 -14.26
C ASP A 316 10.82 -1.74 -13.16
N PRO A 317 10.18 -1.37 -12.03
CA PRO A 317 10.86 -0.66 -10.95
C PRO A 317 12.04 -1.43 -10.34
N ARG A 318 12.09 -2.76 -10.47
CA ARG A 318 13.22 -3.61 -10.05
C ARG A 318 14.35 -3.65 -11.08
N ASP A 319 14.06 -3.30 -12.33
CA ASP A 319 15.03 -3.23 -13.42
C ASP A 319 14.70 -2.08 -14.38
N ILE A 320 15.29 -0.92 -14.10
CA ILE A 320 15.14 0.27 -14.93
C ILE A 320 16.23 0.41 -15.98
N THR A 321 16.99 -0.65 -16.27
CA THR A 321 18.00 -0.62 -17.34
C THR A 321 17.34 -0.67 -18.72
N GLU A 322 16.08 -1.07 -18.76
CA GLU A 322 15.26 -1.18 -19.94
C GLU A 322 13.93 -0.45 -19.74
N ILE A 323 13.46 0.20 -20.81
CA ILE A 323 12.10 0.71 -20.90
C ILE A 323 11.44 0.21 -22.17
N ARG A 324 10.12 0.06 -22.09
CA ARG A 324 9.27 -0.23 -23.23
C ARG A 324 8.56 1.03 -23.65
N VAL A 325 8.59 1.32 -24.93
CA VAL A 325 8.06 2.55 -25.50
C VAL A 325 6.80 2.22 -26.28
N PHE A 326 5.76 3.03 -26.08
CA PHE A 326 4.46 2.90 -26.72
C PHE A 326 4.03 4.23 -27.32
N ASP A 327 3.34 4.16 -28.44
CA ASP A 327 2.65 5.29 -29.06
C ASP A 327 1.18 4.91 -29.25
N HIS A 328 0.25 5.75 -28.77
CA HIS A 328 -1.20 5.46 -28.82
C HIS A 328 -1.59 4.03 -28.35
N ASP A 329 -0.96 3.56 -27.26
CA ASP A 329 -1.07 2.20 -26.70
C ASP A 329 -0.54 1.05 -27.57
N GLU A 330 0.01 1.34 -28.74
CA GLU A 330 0.73 0.37 -29.57
C GLU A 330 2.21 0.29 -29.14
N PHE A 331 2.74 -0.94 -29.06
CA PHE A 331 4.14 -1.15 -28.70
C PHE A 331 5.06 -0.71 -29.84
N LEU A 332 5.98 0.20 -29.53
CA LEU A 332 6.95 0.73 -30.48
C LEU A 332 8.24 -0.09 -30.48
N CYS A 333 8.92 -0.10 -29.34
CA CYS A 333 10.22 -0.74 -29.20
C CYS A 333 10.65 -0.87 -27.74
N LYS A 334 11.60 -1.76 -27.52
CA LYS A 334 12.46 -1.81 -26.34
C LYS A 334 13.60 -0.80 -26.49
N ALA A 335 13.81 0.02 -25.46
CA ALA A 335 14.94 0.96 -25.38
C ALA A 335 15.77 0.68 -24.14
N VAL A 336 17.08 0.54 -24.31
CA VAL A 336 18.01 0.13 -23.27
C VAL A 336 18.91 1.28 -22.85
N ASN A 337 19.31 1.29 -21.59
CA ASN A 337 20.34 2.19 -21.10
C ASN A 337 21.72 1.65 -21.48
N GLN A 338 22.45 2.39 -22.32
CA GLN A 338 23.79 1.96 -22.78
C GLN A 338 24.81 1.81 -21.65
N GLU A 339 24.71 2.60 -20.58
CA GLU A 339 25.70 2.63 -19.50
C GLU A 339 25.55 1.45 -18.52
N HIS A 340 24.35 0.86 -18.43
CA HIS A 340 24.00 -0.19 -17.48
C HIS A 340 23.37 -1.43 -18.14
N HIS A 341 23.57 -1.63 -19.45
CA HIS A 341 22.94 -2.76 -20.17
C HIS A 341 23.36 -4.14 -19.68
N ASP A 342 24.51 -4.25 -19.00
CA ASP A 342 25.08 -5.52 -18.51
C ASP A 342 24.70 -5.87 -17.06
N GLN A 343 23.98 -4.98 -16.36
CA GLN A 343 23.67 -5.15 -14.93
C GLN A 343 22.25 -4.70 -14.64
N LYS A 344 21.48 -5.48 -13.86
CA LYS A 344 20.16 -5.04 -13.38
C LYS A 344 20.33 -3.93 -12.36
N VAL A 345 19.64 -2.81 -12.59
CA VAL A 345 19.65 -1.66 -11.66
C VAL A 345 18.22 -1.31 -11.32
N SER A 346 17.91 -1.30 -10.03
CA SER A 346 16.57 -0.94 -9.55
C SER A 346 16.36 0.56 -9.44
N LEU A 347 15.10 1.00 -9.54
CA LEU A 347 14.71 2.40 -9.34
C LEU A 347 15.15 2.92 -7.97
N LYS A 348 15.09 2.06 -6.94
CA LYS A 348 15.44 2.41 -5.56
C LYS A 348 16.94 2.68 -5.42
N GLU A 349 17.79 1.89 -6.07
CA GLU A 349 19.24 2.10 -6.08
C GLU A 349 19.60 3.43 -6.75
N ILE A 350 18.98 3.75 -7.90
CA ILE A 350 19.21 5.03 -8.57
C ILE A 350 18.74 6.20 -7.71
N GLN A 351 17.57 6.10 -7.08
CA GLN A 351 17.09 7.15 -6.17
C GLN A 351 18.01 7.31 -4.95
N ALA A 352 18.49 6.20 -4.37
CA ALA A 352 19.41 6.21 -3.25
C ALA A 352 20.75 6.85 -3.62
N ALA A 353 21.34 6.47 -4.76
CA ALA A 353 22.57 7.05 -5.30
C ALA A 353 22.42 8.56 -5.57
N ARG A 354 21.30 8.99 -6.18
CA ARG A 354 21.00 10.41 -6.41
C ARG A 354 20.86 11.19 -5.11
N ASN A 355 20.15 10.62 -4.13
CA ASN A 355 19.98 11.24 -2.82
C ASN A 355 21.33 11.36 -2.08
N ALA A 356 22.17 10.33 -2.14
CA ALA A 356 23.52 10.36 -1.59
C ALA A 356 24.39 11.45 -2.25
N ARG A 357 24.41 11.52 -3.59
CA ARG A 357 25.13 12.56 -4.34
C ARG A 357 24.63 13.96 -4.00
N ARG A 358 23.31 14.16 -3.87
CA ARG A 358 22.74 15.45 -3.45
C ARG A 358 23.16 15.83 -2.03
N ARG A 359 23.22 14.87 -1.11
CA ARG A 359 23.72 15.10 0.26
C ARG A 359 25.19 15.51 0.26
N ALA A 360 26.04 14.80 -0.48
CA ALA A 360 27.46 15.11 -0.59
C ALA A 360 27.71 16.50 -1.20
N LEU A 361 26.99 16.86 -2.27
CA LEU A 361 27.05 18.19 -2.87
C LEU A 361 26.62 19.29 -1.88
N ARG A 362 25.55 19.07 -1.12
CA ARG A 362 25.11 20.03 -0.09
C ARG A 362 26.13 20.17 1.04
N ALA A 363 26.77 19.08 1.46
CA ALA A 363 27.82 19.14 2.46
C ALA A 363 29.01 19.99 1.97
N GLY A 364 29.49 19.76 0.75
CA GLY A 364 30.57 20.56 0.17
C GLY A 364 30.20 22.02 -0.09
N ILE A 365 28.92 22.32 -0.41
CA ILE A 365 28.43 23.70 -0.50
C ILE A 365 28.44 24.36 0.89
N ASN A 366 27.93 23.68 1.91
CA ASN A 366 27.91 24.21 3.28
C ASN A 366 29.31 24.44 3.83
N GLU A 367 30.26 23.55 3.53
CA GLU A 367 31.68 23.71 3.89
C GLU A 367 32.28 24.96 3.23
N ARG A 368 32.02 25.19 1.94
CA ARG A 368 32.46 26.40 1.23
C ARG A 368 31.79 27.67 1.77
N ILE A 369 30.50 27.62 2.11
CA ILE A 369 29.78 28.72 2.77
C ILE A 369 30.41 29.01 4.14
N ALA A 370 30.75 27.99 4.93
CA ALA A 370 31.40 28.14 6.23
C ALA A 370 32.79 28.78 6.11
N VAL A 371 33.57 28.41 5.09
CA VAL A 371 34.87 29.05 4.79
C VAL A 371 34.69 30.53 4.44
N VAL A 372 33.70 30.87 3.60
CA VAL A 372 33.41 32.27 3.27
C VAL A 372 32.93 33.06 4.49
N ALA A 373 32.06 32.47 5.32
CA ALA A 373 31.59 33.07 6.57
C ALA A 373 32.74 33.30 7.57
N ALA A 374 33.76 32.42 7.60
CA ALA A 374 34.94 32.60 8.43
C ALA A 374 35.87 33.75 7.96
N HIS A 375 35.78 34.14 6.69
CA HIS A 375 36.58 35.24 6.09
C HIS A 375 35.77 36.53 5.88
N THR A 376 34.46 36.50 6.13
CA THR A 376 33.59 37.67 6.06
C THR A 376 33.27 38.09 7.48
N THR A 377 34.14 38.88 8.10
CA THR A 377 33.83 39.61 9.34
C THR A 377 32.94 40.81 8.99
N GLU A 378 31.71 40.55 8.53
CA GLU A 378 30.65 41.56 8.62
C GLU A 378 29.87 41.25 9.88
N THR A 379 30.10 42.07 10.91
CA THR A 379 29.23 42.16 12.07
C THR A 379 27.80 42.38 11.56
N PRO A 380 26.82 41.52 11.92
CA PRO A 380 25.43 41.81 11.59
C PRO A 380 25.10 43.20 12.15
N PRO A 381 24.47 44.11 11.38
CA PRO A 381 23.99 45.35 11.96
C PRO A 381 23.08 45.00 13.15
N PRO A 382 23.17 45.74 14.27
CA PRO A 382 22.36 45.45 15.44
C PRO A 382 20.89 45.41 15.01
N ALA A 383 20.17 44.38 15.45
CA ALA A 383 18.77 44.20 15.15
C ALA A 383 18.01 45.48 15.53
N GLU A 384 17.47 46.17 14.52
CA GLU A 384 16.46 47.19 14.75
C GLU A 384 15.28 46.52 15.45
N GLU A 385 14.85 47.12 16.57
CA GLU A 385 13.64 46.73 17.28
C GLU A 385 12.48 46.56 16.29
N PRO A 386 11.61 45.55 16.45
CA PRO A 386 10.53 45.31 15.53
C PRO A 386 9.62 46.53 15.48
N ALA A 387 9.71 47.29 14.38
CA ALA A 387 8.78 48.35 14.07
C ALA A 387 7.35 47.78 14.12
N ALA A 388 6.48 48.47 14.86
CA ALA A 388 5.09 48.12 15.08
C ALA A 388 4.42 47.62 13.78
N ALA A 389 3.75 46.48 13.88
CA ALA A 389 3.08 45.79 12.78
C ALA A 389 2.27 46.76 11.91
N GLN A 390 2.75 47.02 10.70
CA GLN A 390 1.97 47.72 9.70
C GLN A 390 0.84 46.80 9.22
N THR A 391 -0.39 47.27 9.41
CA THR A 391 -1.63 46.61 8.98
C THR A 391 -1.58 46.32 7.47
N PRO A 392 -1.98 45.13 6.99
CA PRO A 392 -1.91 44.80 5.58
C PRO A 392 -2.83 45.72 4.77
N LYS A 393 -2.24 46.53 3.89
CA LYS A 393 -2.98 47.39 2.95
C LYS A 393 -3.84 46.51 2.03
N ARG A 394 -5.17 46.68 2.11
CA ARG A 394 -6.15 46.15 1.16
C ARG A 394 -5.78 46.55 -0.27
N LYS A 395 -5.47 45.58 -1.13
CA LYS A 395 -5.43 45.78 -2.58
C LYS A 395 -6.84 45.69 -3.14
N LEU A 396 -7.55 46.81 -3.18
CA LEU A 396 -8.64 47.02 -4.13
C LEU A 396 -8.34 48.34 -4.86
N LYS A 397 -8.03 48.23 -6.16
CA LYS A 397 -7.89 49.38 -7.05
C LYS A 397 -9.29 49.85 -7.41
N VAL A 398 -9.69 51.03 -6.95
CA VAL A 398 -10.85 51.74 -7.47
C VAL A 398 -10.35 52.66 -8.59
N TYR A 399 -10.95 52.57 -9.78
CA TYR A 399 -10.58 53.41 -10.92
C TYR A 399 -11.18 54.81 -10.75
N LYS A 400 -10.52 55.80 -11.36
CA LYS A 400 -10.75 57.24 -11.18
C LYS A 400 -12.13 57.74 -11.66
N GLU A 401 -12.98 56.86 -12.17
CA GLU A 401 -14.31 57.17 -12.72
C GLU A 401 -15.45 56.95 -11.70
N ASP A 402 -15.20 56.23 -10.59
CA ASP A 402 -16.22 55.91 -9.57
C ASP A 402 -16.32 56.95 -8.44
N LEU A 403 -15.71 58.13 -8.61
CA LEU A 403 -15.83 59.26 -7.69
C LEU A 403 -16.49 60.45 -8.40
N ARG A 404 -17.81 60.40 -8.49
CA ARG A 404 -18.67 61.60 -8.63
C ARG A 404 -19.88 61.49 -7.73
#